data_AF-A0A484LSC8-F1
#
_entry.id   AF-A0A484LSC8-F1
#
_cell.length_a   1.000
_cell.length_b   1.000
_cell.length_c   1.000
_cell.angle_alpha   90.00
_cell.angle_beta   90.00
_cell.angle_gamma   90.00
#
_symmetry.space_group_name_H-M   'P 1'
#
loop_
_entity.id
_entity.type
_entity.pdbx_description
1 polymer ?
#
loop_
_entity_poly.entity_id
_entity_poly.type
_entity_poly.pdbx_seq_one_letter_code
_entity_poly.pdbx_strand_id
1 'polypeptide(L)'
;MSNTTQNMTHEELVASNVALQAQVDYLAKQIAQLTKQKLAMLQSSDDEEDASSSATTRTKAQDKSGSDFKVDIPIFEGKNDPDEFPEWLETVERVFDFKEVSDEKKVKLVALKFRKYASTWWSNIKTKRSRDEKPPVDTWQKMKTLLKKKFLPTE
;
A
#
# COMPACT_ATOMS: atom_id res chain seq x y z
N MET A 1 -6.95 -55.78 20.16
CA MET A 1 -7.20 -54.33 20.33
C MET A 1 -8.03 -53.91 19.14
N SER A 2 -9.36 -53.89 19.28
CA SER A 2 -10.26 -53.62 18.15
C SER A 2 -10.62 -52.14 18.13
N ASN A 3 -10.22 -51.45 17.07
CA ASN A 3 -10.67 -50.10 16.76
C ASN A 3 -12.14 -50.16 16.37
N THR A 4 -13.01 -49.70 17.26
CA THR A 4 -14.42 -49.42 16.92
C THR A 4 -14.47 -48.08 16.21
N THR A 5 -14.59 -48.09 14.89
CA THR A 5 -15.01 -46.90 14.13
C THR A 5 -16.44 -46.58 14.55
N GLN A 6 -16.62 -45.56 15.39
CA GLN A 6 -17.94 -45.07 15.77
C GLN A 6 -18.58 -44.40 14.54
N ASN A 7 -19.51 -45.11 13.91
CA ASN A 7 -20.40 -44.51 12.91
C ASN A 7 -21.43 -43.65 13.65
N MET A 8 -21.39 -42.33 13.44
CA MET A 8 -22.42 -41.42 13.93
C MET A 8 -23.79 -41.84 13.41
N THR A 9 -24.77 -41.84 14.30
CA THR A 9 -26.16 -42.15 13.96
C THR A 9 -26.74 -41.03 13.08
N HIS A 10 -27.76 -41.35 12.28
CA HIS A 10 -28.44 -40.37 11.42
C HIS A 10 -28.96 -39.16 12.22
N GLU A 11 -29.40 -39.39 13.45
CA GLU A 11 -29.89 -38.34 14.35
C GLU A 11 -28.78 -37.38 14.80
N GLU A 12 -27.61 -37.91 15.17
CA GLU A 12 -26.43 -37.10 15.49
C GLU A 12 -25.94 -36.29 14.28
N LEU A 13 -26.03 -36.86 13.08
CA LEU A 13 -25.66 -36.19 11.84
C LEU A 13 -26.62 -35.03 11.51
N VAL A 14 -27.92 -35.20 11.76
CA VAL A 14 -28.90 -34.12 11.63
C VAL A 14 -28.67 -33.03 12.67
N ALA A 15 -28.43 -33.39 13.93
CA ALA A 15 -28.14 -32.43 14.99
C ALA A 15 -26.87 -31.62 14.71
N SER A 16 -25.81 -32.28 14.22
CA SER A 16 -24.56 -31.63 13.81
C SER A 16 -24.76 -30.65 12.66
N ASN A 17 -25.57 -31.01 11.66
CA ASN A 17 -25.91 -30.11 10.55
C ASN A 17 -26.69 -28.87 11.01
N VAL A 18 -27.64 -29.04 11.93
CA VAL A 18 -28.39 -27.91 12.51
C VAL A 18 -27.46 -26.97 13.29
N ALA A 19 -26.53 -27.54 14.07
CA ALA A 19 -25.54 -26.75 14.81
C ALA A 19 -24.60 -25.98 13.86
N LEU A 20 -24.13 -26.61 12.78
CA LEU A 20 -23.32 -25.96 11.75
C LEU A 20 -24.08 -24.83 11.06
N GLN A 21 -25.36 -25.05 10.73
CA GLN A 21 -26.21 -24.02 10.12
C GLN A 21 -26.36 -22.81 11.05
N ALA A 22 -26.59 -23.03 12.35
CA ALA A 22 -26.66 -21.97 13.34
C ALA A 22 -25.34 -21.17 13.45
N GLN A 23 -24.20 -21.85 13.31
CA GLN A 23 -22.89 -21.20 13.29
C GLN A 23 -22.68 -20.34 12.03
N VAL A 24 -23.13 -20.83 10.86
CA VAL A 24 -23.11 -20.04 9.61
C VAL A 24 -23.95 -18.78 9.74
N ASP A 25 -25.16 -18.90 10.29
CA ASP A 25 -26.06 -17.76 10.50
C ASP A 25 -25.47 -16.74 11.48
N TYR A 26 -24.75 -17.21 12.51
CA TYR A 26 -24.03 -16.35 13.44
C TYR A 26 -22.90 -15.57 12.74
N LEU A 27 -22.08 -16.25 11.94
CA LEU A 27 -21.01 -15.61 11.17
C LEU A 27 -21.55 -14.60 10.16
N ALA A 28 -22.66 -14.92 9.48
CA ALA A 28 -23.33 -14.00 8.56
C ALA A 28 -23.76 -12.70 9.24
N LYS A 29 -24.29 -12.79 10.48
CA LYS A 29 -24.65 -11.60 11.29
C LYS A 29 -23.41 -10.77 11.68
N GLN A 30 -22.31 -11.41 12.05
CA GLN A 30 -21.05 -10.71 12.36
C GLN A 30 -20.51 -9.95 11.14
N ILE A 31 -20.53 -10.57 9.95
CA ILE A 31 -20.10 -9.94 8.70
C ILE A 31 -20.99 -8.72 8.37
N ALA A 32 -22.31 -8.84 8.52
CA ALA A 32 -23.23 -7.74 8.29
C ALA A 32 -22.96 -6.55 9.23
N GLN A 33 -22.68 -6.83 10.51
CA GLN A 33 -22.36 -5.81 11.51
C GLN A 33 -21.03 -5.10 11.21
N LEU A 34 -19.97 -5.85 10.89
CA LEU A 34 -18.68 -5.28 10.49
C LEU A 34 -18.80 -4.43 9.22
N THR A 35 -19.62 -4.87 8.25
CA THR A 35 -19.88 -4.12 7.02
C THR A 35 -20.59 -2.80 7.32
N LYS A 36 -21.58 -2.80 8.22
CA LYS A 36 -22.26 -1.59 8.67
C LYS A 36 -21.31 -0.63 9.40
N GLN A 37 -20.45 -1.15 10.28
CA GLN A 37 -19.45 -0.34 10.99
C GLN A 37 -18.44 0.30 10.02
N LYS A 38 -17.95 -0.47 9.04
CA LYS A 38 -17.04 0.03 8.00
C LYS A 38 -17.69 1.12 7.15
N LEU A 39 -18.97 0.98 6.82
CA LEU A 39 -19.71 1.99 6.05
C LEU A 39 -19.91 3.28 6.86
N ALA A 40 -20.26 3.17 8.15
CA ALA A 40 -20.39 4.33 9.03
C ALA A 40 -19.07 5.09 9.22
N MET A 41 -17.94 4.38 9.35
CA MET A 41 -16.62 5.01 9.43
C MET A 41 -16.20 5.72 8.14
N LEU A 42 -16.71 5.30 6.98
CA LEU A 42 -16.46 5.98 5.70
C LEU A 42 -17.33 7.22 5.51
N GLN A 43 -18.49 7.30 6.19
CA GLN A 43 -19.41 8.43 6.10
C GLN A 43 -19.08 9.58 7.06
N SER A 44 -18.24 9.37 8.08
CA SER A 44 -17.83 10.44 9.01
C SER A 44 -16.70 11.34 8.47
N SER A 45 -16.43 11.31 7.16
CA SER A 45 -15.32 12.05 6.53
C SER A 45 -15.78 13.18 5.59
N ASP A 46 -17.09 13.45 5.47
CA ASP A 46 -17.63 14.45 4.53
C ASP A 46 -18.71 15.35 5.19
N ASP A 47 -18.40 16.00 6.30
CA ASP A 47 -19.18 17.15 6.80
C ASP A 47 -18.25 18.21 7.41
N GLU A 48 -17.77 19.13 6.57
CA GLU A 48 -17.52 20.53 6.92
C GLU A 48 -17.69 21.35 5.63
N GLU A 49 -18.90 21.92 5.44
CA GLU A 49 -19.19 22.99 4.48
C GLU A 49 -19.46 24.26 5.30
N ASP A 50 -18.66 25.34 5.13
CA ASP A 50 -19.18 26.63 4.68
C ASP A 50 -18.06 27.65 4.31
N ALA A 51 -18.34 28.40 3.25
CA ALA A 51 -17.86 29.73 2.87
C ALA A 51 -16.36 29.99 2.61
N SER A 52 -15.93 29.88 1.35
CA SER A 52 -15.66 31.05 0.48
C SER A 52 -14.87 30.69 -0.79
N SER A 53 -15.52 30.92 -1.93
CA SER A 53 -14.98 31.39 -3.22
C SER A 53 -13.91 30.58 -3.99
N SER A 54 -14.33 30.19 -5.20
CA SER A 54 -13.57 30.13 -6.46
C SER A 54 -12.99 28.79 -6.94
N ALA A 55 -13.70 28.28 -7.95
CA ALA A 55 -13.18 27.75 -9.21
C ALA A 55 -12.59 26.32 -9.22
N THR A 56 -13.42 25.42 -9.74
CA THR A 56 -13.09 24.39 -10.74
C THR A 56 -11.95 23.41 -10.42
N THR A 57 -12.28 22.13 -10.20
CA THR A 57 -12.18 21.09 -11.26
C THR A 57 -12.49 19.67 -10.74
N ARG A 58 -13.49 19.07 -11.38
CA ARG A 58 -13.51 17.70 -11.90
C ARG A 58 -13.43 16.52 -10.91
N THR A 59 -14.61 15.94 -10.68
CA THR A 59 -14.93 14.53 -10.91
C THR A 59 -13.77 13.62 -11.35
N LYS A 60 -13.56 12.50 -10.65
CA LYS A 60 -13.94 11.17 -11.14
C LYS A 60 -13.49 10.06 -10.18
N ALA A 61 -14.48 9.42 -9.57
CA ALA A 61 -14.40 8.05 -9.10
C ALA A 61 -14.04 7.13 -10.27
N GLN A 62 -12.91 6.43 -10.20
CA GLN A 62 -12.66 5.10 -10.78
C GLN A 62 -11.20 4.75 -10.57
N ASP A 63 -10.92 3.85 -9.62
CA ASP A 63 -10.12 2.68 -9.94
C ASP A 63 -10.42 1.56 -8.93
N LYS A 64 -11.49 0.81 -9.21
CA LYS A 64 -11.73 -0.51 -8.63
C LYS A 64 -11.73 -1.51 -9.79
N SER A 65 -10.57 -1.74 -10.40
CA SER A 65 -10.29 -3.05 -11.01
C SER A 65 -8.80 -3.19 -11.29
N GLY A 66 -8.10 -3.87 -10.38
CA GLY A 66 -6.72 -4.28 -10.61
C GLY A 66 -6.28 -5.16 -9.46
N SER A 67 -6.41 -6.49 -9.65
CA SER A 67 -5.65 -7.55 -8.97
C SER A 67 -5.06 -7.16 -7.60
N ASP A 68 -5.71 -7.65 -6.53
CA ASP A 68 -5.41 -7.40 -5.11
C ASP A 68 -4.03 -7.95 -4.65
N PHE A 69 -3.10 -8.18 -5.59
CA PHE A 69 -1.69 -8.40 -5.27
C PHE A 69 -1.08 -7.07 -4.80
N LYS A 70 -1.09 -6.87 -3.48
CA LYS A 70 -0.48 -5.73 -2.80
C LYS A 70 1.04 -5.88 -2.82
N VAL A 71 1.67 -5.37 -3.87
CA VAL A 71 3.12 -5.21 -3.92
C VAL A 71 3.48 -3.94 -3.15
N ASP A 72 4.24 -4.09 -2.07
CA ASP A 72 4.72 -2.96 -1.29
C ASP A 72 6.12 -2.54 -1.75
N ILE A 73 6.37 -1.24 -1.77
CA ILE A 73 7.71 -0.71 -2.05
C ILE A 73 8.54 -0.83 -0.76
N PRO A 74 9.74 -1.43 -0.80
CA PRO A 74 10.58 -1.56 0.38
C PRO A 74 11.04 -0.19 0.92
N ILE A 75 11.22 -0.11 2.24
CA ILE A 75 11.78 1.07 2.90
C ILE A 75 13.28 1.15 2.62
N PHE A 76 13.79 2.38 2.45
CA PHE A 76 15.22 2.64 2.34
C PHE A 76 15.67 3.62 3.41
N GLU A 77 16.60 3.20 4.26
CA GLU A 77 17.16 4.03 5.33
C GLU A 77 18.40 4.81 4.87
N GLY A 78 19.09 4.31 3.83
CA GLY A 78 20.33 4.88 3.31
C GLY A 78 21.52 4.62 4.23
N LYS A 79 21.77 3.36 4.61
CA LYS A 79 22.94 3.00 5.41
C LYS A 79 24.19 3.02 4.53
N ASN A 80 25.36 2.98 5.17
CA ASN A 80 26.66 2.86 4.49
C ASN A 80 26.96 1.39 4.16
N ASP A 81 25.96 0.67 3.64
CA ASP A 81 26.10 -0.71 3.20
C ASP A 81 26.20 -0.70 1.66
N PRO A 82 27.30 -1.22 1.09
CA PRO A 82 27.51 -1.21 -0.35
C PRO A 82 26.47 -2.04 -1.12
N ASP A 83 25.85 -3.04 -0.47
CA ASP A 83 24.91 -3.96 -1.11
C ASP A 83 23.44 -3.56 -0.89
N GLU A 84 23.12 -2.83 0.19
CA GLU A 84 21.74 -2.41 0.52
C GLU A 84 21.10 -1.60 -0.61
N PHE A 85 21.82 -0.62 -1.17
CA PHE A 85 21.26 0.27 -2.19
C PHE A 85 20.99 -0.44 -3.52
N PRO A 86 21.95 -1.20 -4.12
CA PRO A 86 21.69 -1.97 -5.33
C PRO A 86 20.51 -2.94 -5.20
N GLU A 87 20.45 -3.74 -4.12
CA GLU A 87 19.38 -4.72 -3.90
C GLU A 87 18.02 -4.05 -3.72
N TRP A 88 17.97 -2.97 -2.92
CA TRP A 88 16.76 -2.18 -2.75
C TRP A 88 16.28 -1.58 -4.07
N LEU A 89 17.18 -0.99 -4.86
CA LEU A 89 16.82 -0.36 -6.13
C LEU A 89 16.26 -1.38 -7.12
N GLU A 90 16.90 -2.55 -7.24
CA GLU A 90 16.42 -3.63 -8.10
C GLU A 90 15.01 -4.09 -7.69
N THR A 91 14.77 -4.25 -6.39
CA THR A 91 13.45 -4.62 -5.88
C THR A 91 12.40 -3.59 -6.27
N VAL A 92 12.69 -2.30 -6.08
CA VAL A 92 11.78 -1.19 -6.45
C VAL A 92 11.48 -1.19 -7.96
N GLU A 93 12.48 -1.43 -8.81
CA GLU A 93 12.29 -1.51 -10.26
C GLU A 93 11.34 -2.65 -10.63
N ARG A 94 11.52 -3.85 -10.05
CA ARG A 94 10.60 -4.99 -10.26
C ARG A 94 9.16 -4.67 -9.83
N VAL A 95 8.97 -3.94 -8.72
CA VAL A 95 7.63 -3.50 -8.28
C VAL A 95 6.98 -2.58 -9.33
N PHE A 96 7.75 -1.64 -9.88
CA PHE A 96 7.23 -0.69 -10.85
C PHE A 96 6.95 -1.30 -12.21
N ASP A 97 7.76 -2.26 -12.64
CA ASP A 97 7.56 -3.00 -13.88
C ASP A 97 6.29 -3.86 -13.81
N PHE A 98 5.95 -4.38 -12.63
CA PHE A 98 4.72 -5.15 -12.42
C PHE A 98 3.43 -4.31 -12.45
N LYS A 99 3.47 -3.03 -12.08
CA LYS A 99 2.27 -2.18 -11.86
C LYS A 99 2.05 -1.09 -12.91
N GLU A 100 2.88 -1.00 -13.96
CA GLU A 100 2.81 0.07 -14.99
C GLU A 100 2.63 1.49 -14.41
N VAL A 101 3.42 1.82 -13.38
CA VAL A 101 3.26 3.09 -12.63
C VAL A 101 3.81 4.26 -13.45
N SER A 102 3.11 5.41 -13.47
CA SER A 102 3.64 6.63 -14.11
C SER A 102 4.85 7.19 -13.37
N ASP A 103 5.76 7.84 -14.09
CA ASP A 103 7.04 8.33 -13.57
C ASP A 103 6.90 9.24 -12.34
N GLU A 104 5.96 10.20 -12.38
CA GLU A 104 5.71 11.09 -11.26
C GLU A 104 5.20 10.34 -10.01
N LYS A 105 4.36 9.32 -10.21
CA LYS A 105 3.89 8.45 -9.13
C LYS A 105 5.04 7.61 -8.57
N LYS A 106 5.94 7.08 -9.42
CA LYS A 106 7.14 6.35 -8.95
C LYS A 106 7.97 7.22 -8.00
N VAL A 107 8.24 8.47 -8.39
CA VAL A 107 9.01 9.41 -7.57
C VAL A 107 8.34 9.66 -6.22
N LYS A 108 7.04 9.94 -6.21
CA LYS A 108 6.27 10.17 -4.97
C LYS A 108 6.27 8.96 -4.05
N LEU A 109 6.06 7.77 -4.61
CA LEU A 109 6.01 6.51 -3.85
C LEU A 109 7.36 6.18 -3.21
N VAL A 110 8.46 6.32 -3.95
CA VAL A 110 9.80 6.10 -3.38
C VAL A 110 10.15 7.15 -2.34
N ALA A 111 9.81 8.41 -2.58
CA ALA A 111 10.05 9.48 -1.61
C ALA A 111 9.37 9.20 -0.25
N LEU A 112 8.20 8.56 -0.24
CA LEU A 112 7.47 8.16 0.97
C LEU A 112 8.16 7.01 1.73
N LYS A 113 8.94 6.19 1.02
CA LYS A 113 9.65 5.03 1.57
C LYS A 113 11.04 5.35 2.10
N PHE A 114 11.51 6.58 1.95
CA PHE A 114 12.74 7.03 2.59
C PHE A 114 12.57 7.24 4.08
N ARG A 115 13.52 6.71 4.85
CA ARG A 115 13.64 6.88 6.30
C ARG A 115 15.05 7.33 6.65
N LYS A 116 15.24 7.78 7.90
CA LYS A 116 16.54 8.17 8.46
C LYS A 116 17.36 9.03 7.48
N TYR A 117 18.57 8.60 7.13
CA TYR A 117 19.51 9.35 6.32
C TYR A 117 18.98 9.64 4.91
N ALA A 118 18.34 8.65 4.26
CA ALA A 118 17.74 8.83 2.95
C ALA A 118 16.65 9.92 2.95
N SER A 119 15.85 10.01 4.01
CA SER A 119 14.78 11.01 4.13
C SER A 119 15.34 12.43 4.25
N THR A 120 16.37 12.62 5.09
CA THR A 120 17.08 13.90 5.23
C THR A 120 17.75 14.30 3.91
N TRP A 121 18.42 13.35 3.25
CA TRP A 121 19.06 13.60 1.96
C TRP A 121 18.04 14.04 0.89
N TRP A 122 16.91 13.35 0.77
CA TRP A 122 15.89 13.70 -0.22
C TRP A 122 15.29 15.08 0.03
N SER A 123 15.05 15.43 1.30
CA SER A 123 14.59 16.76 1.70
C SER A 123 15.60 17.83 1.27
N ASN A 124 16.88 17.60 1.51
CA ASN A 124 17.96 18.52 1.08
C ASN A 124 18.03 18.67 -0.44
N ILE A 125 17.80 17.60 -1.22
CA ILE A 125 17.72 17.67 -2.67
C ILE A 125 16.57 18.57 -3.13
N LYS A 126 15.38 18.42 -2.55
CA LYS A 126 14.21 19.26 -2.86
C LYS A 126 14.49 20.74 -2.54
N THR A 127 14.99 21.03 -1.34
CA THR A 127 15.32 22.39 -0.92
C THR A 127 16.41 23.02 -1.79
N LYS A 128 17.49 22.28 -2.07
CA LYS A 128 18.58 22.76 -2.93
C LYS A 128 18.08 23.11 -4.33
N ARG A 129 17.24 22.27 -4.94
CA ARG A 129 16.71 22.54 -6.28
C ARG A 129 15.76 23.73 -6.31
N SER A 130 14.90 23.86 -5.30
CA SER A 130 14.01 25.01 -5.19
C SER A 130 14.80 26.32 -5.07
N ARG A 131 15.86 26.35 -4.24
CA ARG A 131 16.75 27.52 -4.13
C ARG A 131 17.52 27.81 -5.41
N ASP A 132 17.93 26.77 -6.13
CA ASP A 132 18.64 26.91 -7.41
C ASP A 132 17.67 27.16 -8.60
N GLU A 133 16.37 27.41 -8.36
CA GLU A 133 15.31 27.59 -9.37
C GLU A 133 15.23 26.46 -10.42
N LYS A 134 15.63 25.25 -10.03
CA LYS A 134 15.61 24.07 -10.90
C LYS A 134 14.25 23.38 -10.84
N PRO A 135 13.80 22.77 -11.95
CA PRO A 135 12.58 21.98 -11.93
C PRO A 135 12.68 20.82 -10.93
N PRO A 136 11.54 20.42 -10.34
CA PRO A 136 11.49 19.31 -9.40
C PRO A 136 12.03 18.01 -10.00
N VAL A 137 12.19 17.00 -9.14
CA VAL A 137 12.40 15.63 -9.61
C VAL A 137 11.00 15.05 -9.83
N ASP A 138 10.64 14.87 -11.08
CA ASP A 138 9.33 14.40 -11.55
C ASP A 138 9.44 13.12 -12.40
N THR A 139 10.63 12.79 -12.89
CA THR A 139 10.92 11.54 -13.59
C THR A 139 11.67 10.53 -12.75
N TRP A 140 11.33 9.26 -12.92
CA TRP A 140 11.96 8.16 -12.19
C TRP A 140 13.44 8.04 -12.56
N GLN A 141 13.76 8.22 -13.84
CA GLN A 141 15.15 8.21 -14.31
C GLN A 141 16.01 9.28 -13.62
N LYS A 142 15.51 10.51 -13.46
CA LYS A 142 16.23 11.59 -12.78
C LYS A 142 16.43 11.29 -11.30
N MET A 143 15.45 10.65 -10.65
CA MET A 143 15.57 10.19 -9.27
C MET A 143 16.64 9.09 -9.13
N LYS A 144 16.64 8.10 -10.02
CA LYS A 144 17.66 7.04 -10.06
C LYS A 144 19.08 7.59 -10.19
N THR A 145 19.30 8.56 -11.09
CA THR A 145 20.61 9.18 -11.25
C THR A 145 21.10 9.86 -9.96
N LEU A 146 20.21 10.57 -9.26
CA LEU A 146 20.54 11.20 -7.98
C LEU A 146 20.84 10.18 -6.88
N LEU A 147 20.04 9.12 -6.82
CA LEU A 147 20.20 8.02 -5.87
C LEU A 147 21.53 7.31 -6.09
N LYS A 148 21.82 6.88 -7.32
CA LYS A 148 23.09 6.24 -7.70
C LYS A 148 24.28 7.12 -7.36
N LYS A 149 24.22 8.42 -7.70
CA LYS A 149 25.27 9.38 -7.35
C LYS A 149 25.50 9.53 -5.84
N LYS A 150 24.48 9.31 -5.02
CA LYS A 150 24.56 9.50 -3.57
C LYS A 150 24.99 8.25 -2.82
N PHE A 151 24.50 7.08 -3.24
CA PHE A 151 24.53 5.83 -2.48
C PHE A 151 25.39 4.73 -3.12
N LEU A 152 25.89 4.92 -4.35
CA LEU A 152 26.95 4.05 -4.86
C LEU A 152 28.32 4.59 -4.47
N PRO A 153 29.27 3.70 -4.13
CA PRO A 153 30.68 4.06 -4.06
C PRO A 153 31.11 4.72 -5.37
N THR A 154 31.84 5.82 -5.27
CA THR A 154 32.55 6.37 -6.43
C THR A 154 33.90 5.66 -6.42
N GLU A 155 34.11 4.74 -7.36
CA GLU A 155 35.41 4.10 -7.60
C GLU A 155 36.55 5.13 -7.73
#